data_AF-A0A914Z0J0-F1
#
_entry.id   AF-A0A914Z0J0-F1
#
_cell.length_a   1.000
_cell.length_b   1.000
_cell.length_c   1.000
_cell.angle_alpha   90.00
_cell.angle_beta   90.00
_cell.angle_gamma   90.00
#
_symmetry.space_group_name_H-M   'P 1'
#
loop_
_entity.id
_entity.type
_entity.pdbx_description
1 polymer ?
#
loop_
_entity_poly.entity_id
_entity_poly.type
_entity_poly.pdbx_seq_one_letter_code
_entity_poly.pdbx_strand_id
1 'polypeptide(L)'
;MKAFDSSLYALDLDLWPEVIRAYEKVNVPYEPLTIVKPSLEVPLPPLQPAVFLPGFRELPPPQLELFDLDDAFSTSESRLAQFATRCTENEVERFVKEAGELLGVGRGLPANERTAKRILELVVAQLIEFKRGQPDAEAADDGHLFATVEDHEEEDEEHYFSDLDEYDDLDG
;
A
#
# COMPACT_ATOMS: atom_id res chain seq x y z
N MET A 1 -76.71 35.09 59.14
CA MET A 1 -75.62 34.47 58.36
C MET A 1 -74.65 33.81 59.33
N LYS A 2 -74.56 32.47 59.34
CA LYS A 2 -73.50 31.76 60.09
C LYS A 2 -72.23 31.87 59.25
N ALA A 3 -71.31 32.75 59.67
CA ALA A 3 -70.10 33.07 58.92
C ALA A 3 -68.93 32.12 59.20
N PHE A 4 -69.16 31.03 59.94
CA PHE A 4 -68.12 30.07 60.27
C PHE A 4 -68.72 28.65 60.34
N ASP A 5 -68.20 27.76 59.51
CA ASP A 5 -68.53 26.34 59.51
C ASP A 5 -67.31 25.57 60.00
N SER A 6 -67.39 25.09 61.24
CA SER A 6 -66.32 24.33 61.89
C SER A 6 -66.14 22.92 61.32
N SER A 7 -67.08 22.41 60.51
CA SER A 7 -66.94 21.11 59.85
C SER A 7 -65.83 21.11 58.78
N LEU A 8 -65.55 22.27 58.20
CA LEU A 8 -64.52 22.44 57.16
C LEU A 8 -63.08 22.34 57.70
N TYR A 9 -62.91 22.37 59.03
CA TYR A 9 -61.62 22.30 59.71
C TYR A 9 -61.50 21.08 60.65
N ALA A 10 -62.46 20.17 60.61
CA ALA A 10 -62.42 18.92 61.37
C ALA A 10 -61.62 17.88 60.58
N LEU A 11 -60.45 17.52 61.10
CA LEU A 11 -59.71 16.37 60.59
C LEU A 11 -60.23 15.12 61.28
N ASP A 12 -61.20 14.48 60.66
CA ASP A 12 -61.81 13.26 61.17
C ASP A 12 -61.08 12.02 60.63
N LEU A 13 -60.75 11.10 61.52
CA LEU A 13 -60.07 9.85 61.21
C LEU A 13 -61.03 8.65 61.24
N ASP A 14 -62.34 8.90 61.28
CA ASP A 14 -63.38 7.86 61.32
C ASP A 14 -63.25 6.80 60.20
N LEU A 15 -62.75 7.19 59.01
CA LEU A 15 -62.57 6.28 57.87
C LEU A 15 -61.23 5.50 57.91
N TRP A 16 -60.32 5.85 58.81
CA TRP A 16 -58.99 5.23 58.90
C TRP A 16 -59.02 3.70 59.06
N PRO A 17 -59.88 3.11 59.91
CA PRO A 17 -59.96 1.65 60.05
C PRO A 17 -60.50 0.95 58.80
N GLU A 18 -61.36 1.62 58.03
CA GLU A 18 -61.87 1.09 56.76
C GLU A 18 -60.79 1.07 55.69
N VAL A 19 -59.96 2.12 55.64
CA VAL A 19 -58.80 2.21 54.75
C VAL A 19 -57.78 1.11 55.07
N ILE A 20 -57.44 0.86 56.34
CA ILE A 20 -56.52 -0.25 56.71
C ILE A 20 -57.07 -1.60 56.25
N ARG A 21 -58.36 -1.88 56.47
CA ARG A 21 -58.99 -3.14 56.01
C ARG A 21 -59.06 -3.26 54.49
N ALA A 22 -59.07 -2.14 53.77
CA ALA A 22 -59.08 -2.17 52.31
C ALA A 22 -57.78 -2.76 51.74
N TYR A 23 -56.62 -2.53 52.38
CA TYR A 23 -55.33 -3.12 51.97
C TYR A 23 -55.38 -4.64 51.91
N GLU A 24 -56.01 -5.29 52.90
CA GLU A 24 -56.22 -6.75 52.91
C GLU A 24 -57.11 -7.20 51.74
N LYS A 25 -58.19 -6.46 51.45
CA LYS A 25 -59.12 -6.78 50.34
C LYS A 25 -58.46 -6.67 48.98
N VAL A 26 -57.54 -5.72 48.79
CA VAL A 26 -56.80 -5.52 47.53
C VAL A 26 -55.49 -6.30 47.47
N ASN A 27 -55.19 -7.10 48.50
CA ASN A 27 -53.98 -7.91 48.63
C ASN A 27 -52.68 -7.10 48.43
N VAL A 28 -52.68 -5.85 48.92
CA VAL A 28 -51.50 -4.96 48.91
C VAL A 28 -50.92 -4.94 50.32
N PRO A 29 -49.61 -5.20 50.50
CA PRO A 29 -48.98 -5.13 51.81
C PRO A 29 -49.04 -3.69 52.35
N TYR A 30 -49.42 -3.56 53.63
CA TYR A 30 -49.39 -2.27 54.31
C TYR A 30 -47.96 -1.96 54.76
N GLU A 31 -47.22 -1.24 53.93
CA GLU A 31 -45.84 -0.80 54.21
C GLU A 31 -45.67 0.72 54.03
N PRO A 32 -44.75 1.36 54.78
CA PRO A 32 -44.42 2.76 54.57
C PRO A 32 -43.85 2.99 53.16
N LEU A 33 -44.44 3.90 52.40
CA LEU A 33 -43.99 4.21 51.05
C LEU A 33 -42.55 4.73 51.06
N THR A 34 -41.70 4.12 50.22
CA THR A 34 -40.32 4.60 49.99
C THR A 34 -40.29 5.52 48.78
N ILE A 35 -39.46 6.56 48.83
CA ILE A 35 -39.35 7.53 47.73
C ILE A 35 -38.46 6.93 46.64
N VAL A 36 -39.04 6.64 45.48
CA VAL A 36 -38.28 6.29 44.27
C VAL A 36 -37.57 7.54 43.76
N LYS A 37 -36.24 7.51 43.70
CA LYS A 37 -35.46 8.59 43.06
C LYS A 37 -35.71 8.55 41.55
N PRO A 38 -36.15 9.65 40.92
CA PRO A 38 -36.33 9.66 39.47
C PRO A 38 -34.97 9.57 38.77
N SER A 39 -34.90 8.81 37.68
CA SER A 39 -33.77 8.91 36.74
C SER A 39 -33.91 10.23 35.98
N LEU A 40 -32.97 11.14 36.20
CA LEU A 40 -32.89 12.39 35.46
C LEU A 40 -31.85 12.22 34.36
N GLU A 41 -32.31 11.78 33.19
CA GLU A 41 -31.46 11.77 32.00
C GLU A 41 -31.35 13.19 31.45
N VAL A 42 -30.12 13.67 31.30
CA VAL A 42 -29.84 14.94 30.62
C VAL A 42 -29.56 14.62 29.16
N PRO A 43 -30.41 15.07 28.21
CA PRO A 43 -30.20 14.75 26.81
C PRO A 43 -28.90 15.39 26.32
N LEU A 44 -28.09 14.61 25.62
CA LEU A 44 -26.91 15.13 24.95
C LEU A 44 -27.33 16.11 23.83
N PRO A 45 -26.51 17.12 23.53
CA PRO A 45 -26.68 17.92 22.32
C PRO A 45 -26.74 17.02 21.08
N PRO A 46 -27.49 17.40 20.03
CA PRO A 46 -27.60 16.61 18.83
C PRO A 46 -26.23 16.46 18.16
N LEU A 47 -25.85 15.22 17.85
CA LEU A 47 -24.62 14.92 17.13
C LEU A 47 -24.76 15.39 15.68
N GLN A 48 -23.71 16.02 15.16
CA GLN A 48 -23.66 16.44 13.76
C GLN A 48 -22.82 15.45 12.96
N PRO A 49 -23.37 14.84 11.89
CA PRO A 49 -22.58 14.01 10.99
C PRO A 49 -21.61 14.87 10.19
N ALA A 50 -20.41 14.33 9.92
CA ALA A 50 -19.48 14.97 9.01
C ALA A 50 -20.06 14.94 7.58
N VAL A 51 -19.97 16.07 6.87
CA VAL A 51 -20.36 16.21 5.47
C VAL A 51 -19.15 16.64 4.64
N PHE A 52 -19.02 16.09 3.44
CA PHE A 52 -18.03 16.58 2.48
C PHE A 52 -18.37 18.01 2.07
N LEU A 53 -17.36 18.86 2.00
CA LEU A 53 -17.50 20.21 1.48
C LEU A 53 -17.82 20.16 -0.03
N PRO A 54 -18.44 21.22 -0.59
CA PRO A 54 -18.64 21.32 -2.03
C PRO A 54 -17.32 21.11 -2.79
N GLY A 55 -17.31 20.16 -3.72
CA GLY A 55 -16.13 19.85 -4.53
C GLY A 55 -15.72 21.04 -5.39
N PHE A 56 -14.45 21.40 -5.34
CA PHE A 56 -13.88 22.37 -6.28
C PHE A 56 -13.63 21.70 -7.65
N ARG A 57 -13.52 22.50 -8.71
CA ARG A 57 -13.06 21.96 -9.99
C ARG A 57 -11.60 21.56 -9.87
N GLU A 58 -11.35 20.26 -9.94
CA GLU A 58 -10.00 19.71 -10.05
C GLU A 58 -9.52 19.84 -11.49
N LEU A 59 -8.20 19.94 -11.65
CA LEU A 59 -7.57 19.86 -12.96
C LEU A 59 -7.75 18.44 -13.51
N PRO A 60 -7.88 18.27 -14.83
CA PRO A 60 -7.84 16.93 -15.42
C PRO A 60 -6.51 16.25 -15.05
N PRO A 61 -6.51 14.90 -14.97
CA PRO A 61 -5.27 14.16 -14.76
C PRO A 61 -4.25 14.49 -15.86
N PRO A 62 -2.95 14.39 -15.57
CA PRO A 62 -1.91 14.61 -16.57
C PRO A 62 -2.12 13.66 -17.76
N GLN A 63 -1.80 14.14 -18.97
CA GLN A 63 -1.93 13.33 -20.17
C GLN A 63 -0.89 12.21 -20.17
N LEU A 64 -1.30 11.02 -20.62
CA LEU A 64 -0.40 9.89 -20.76
C LEU A 64 0.43 10.08 -22.05
N GLU A 65 1.74 10.27 -21.89
CA GLU A 65 2.69 10.27 -23.00
C GLU A 65 3.14 8.83 -23.29
N LEU A 66 3.09 8.44 -24.56
CA LEU A 66 3.53 7.12 -25.01
C LEU A 66 5.02 7.19 -25.37
N PHE A 67 5.87 6.85 -24.40
CA PHE A 67 7.31 6.74 -24.61
C PHE A 67 7.70 5.34 -25.10
N ASP A 68 8.74 5.28 -25.93
CA ASP A 68 9.44 4.03 -26.22
C ASP A 68 10.34 3.69 -25.03
N LEU A 69 9.88 2.74 -24.20
CA LEU A 69 10.60 2.33 -23.00
C LEU A 69 11.89 1.59 -23.33
N ASP A 70 11.95 0.91 -24.48
CA ASP A 70 13.16 0.21 -24.89
C ASP A 70 14.25 1.23 -25.24
N ASP A 71 13.92 2.33 -25.91
CA ASP A 71 14.91 3.38 -26.16
C ASP A 71 15.25 4.18 -24.89
N ALA A 72 14.30 4.40 -23.97
CA ALA A 72 14.56 5.17 -22.76
C ALA A 72 15.37 4.39 -21.71
N PHE A 73 15.14 3.08 -21.56
CA PHE A 73 15.65 2.27 -20.46
C PHE A 73 16.57 1.11 -20.88
N SER A 74 16.81 0.89 -22.17
CA SER A 74 17.73 -0.18 -22.60
C SER A 74 19.14 0.03 -22.06
N THR A 75 19.68 -1.05 -21.48
CA THR A 75 21.07 -1.16 -21.07
C THR A 75 22.01 -1.06 -22.27
N SER A 76 23.26 -0.69 -22.03
CA SER A 76 24.28 -0.67 -23.09
C SER A 76 24.48 -2.05 -23.73
N GLU A 77 24.27 -3.12 -22.98
CA GLU A 77 24.33 -4.49 -23.48
C GLU A 77 23.18 -4.80 -24.45
N SER A 78 21.93 -4.50 -24.06
CA SER A 78 20.77 -4.72 -24.92
C SER A 78 20.87 -3.91 -26.22
N ARG A 79 21.27 -2.63 -26.13
CA ARG A 79 21.52 -1.79 -27.31
C ARG A 79 22.61 -2.37 -28.21
N LEU A 80 23.71 -2.85 -27.63
CA LEU A 80 24.80 -3.45 -28.38
C LEU A 80 24.38 -4.73 -29.09
N ALA A 81 23.60 -5.59 -28.42
CA ALA A 81 23.06 -6.82 -29.00
C ALA A 81 22.12 -6.51 -30.19
N GLN A 82 21.15 -5.61 -29.99
CA GLN A 82 20.25 -5.16 -31.06
C GLN A 82 21.02 -4.58 -32.25
N PHE A 83 22.07 -3.81 -31.97
CA PHE A 83 22.91 -3.21 -32.99
C PHE A 83 23.74 -4.26 -33.74
N ALA A 84 24.25 -5.28 -33.05
CA ALA A 84 24.95 -6.41 -33.65
C ALA A 84 24.05 -7.19 -34.62
N THR A 85 22.77 -7.40 -34.26
CA THR A 85 21.78 -8.05 -35.15
C THR A 85 21.53 -7.26 -36.44
N ARG A 86 21.68 -5.93 -36.40
CA ARG A 86 21.43 -5.03 -37.55
C ARG A 86 22.66 -4.85 -38.45
N CYS A 87 23.86 -5.20 -37.99
CA CYS A 87 25.09 -5.00 -38.74
C CYS A 87 25.43 -6.20 -39.62
N THR A 88 25.86 -5.92 -40.84
CA THR A 88 26.38 -6.93 -41.76
C THR A 88 27.91 -6.99 -41.72
N GLU A 89 28.52 -8.06 -42.25
CA GLU A 89 29.98 -8.25 -42.26
C GLU A 89 30.76 -7.11 -42.97
N ASN A 90 30.10 -6.39 -43.88
CA ASN A 90 30.71 -5.26 -44.59
C ASN A 90 30.72 -3.96 -43.76
N GLU A 91 30.04 -3.96 -42.61
CA GLU A 91 29.81 -2.77 -41.77
C GLU A 91 30.54 -2.85 -40.43
N VAL A 92 31.52 -3.74 -40.32
CA VAL A 92 32.30 -3.97 -39.08
C VAL A 92 32.96 -2.70 -38.57
N GLU A 93 33.43 -1.82 -39.46
CA GLU A 93 34.04 -0.55 -39.03
C GLU A 93 33.02 0.39 -38.35
N ARG A 94 31.78 0.44 -38.86
CA ARG A 94 30.68 1.18 -38.22
C ARG A 94 30.35 0.54 -36.88
N PHE A 95 30.25 -0.80 -36.88
CA PHE A 95 29.92 -1.55 -35.67
C PHE A 95 30.87 -1.22 -34.51
N VAL A 96 32.19 -1.30 -34.75
CA VAL A 96 33.21 -1.06 -33.72
C VAL A 96 33.20 0.40 -33.24
N LYS A 97 32.91 1.36 -34.12
CA LYS A 97 32.84 2.79 -33.73
C LYS A 97 31.65 3.06 -32.82
N GLU A 98 30.46 2.60 -33.19
CA GLU A 98 29.24 2.79 -32.39
C GLU A 98 29.29 2.01 -31.08
N ALA A 99 29.83 0.78 -31.08
CA ALA A 99 30.07 0.03 -29.86
C ALA A 99 31.04 0.76 -28.91
N GLY A 100 32.11 1.35 -29.45
CA GLY A 100 33.07 2.14 -28.68
C GLY A 100 32.48 3.43 -28.11
N GLU A 101 31.52 4.04 -28.80
CA GLU A 101 30.77 5.20 -28.31
C GLU A 101 29.78 4.80 -27.21
N LEU A 102 29.00 3.76 -27.45
CA LEU A 102 28.01 3.20 -26.53
C LEU A 102 28.65 2.76 -25.20
N LEU A 103 29.79 2.07 -25.26
CA LEU A 103 30.55 1.60 -24.10
C LEU A 103 31.51 2.67 -23.53
N GLY A 104 31.64 3.82 -24.18
CA GLY A 104 32.46 4.93 -23.71
C GLY A 104 33.99 4.73 -23.79
N VAL A 105 34.47 3.70 -24.49
CA VAL A 105 35.90 3.35 -24.63
C VAL A 105 36.71 4.47 -25.32
N GLY A 106 36.06 5.29 -26.15
CA GLY A 106 36.70 6.39 -26.90
C GLY A 106 36.58 7.78 -26.28
N ARG A 107 36.01 7.94 -25.07
CA ARG A 107 35.70 9.27 -24.49
C ARG A 107 36.94 10.16 -24.30
N GLY A 108 38.10 9.56 -23.98
CA GLY A 108 39.37 10.26 -23.79
C GLY A 108 40.18 10.54 -25.06
N LEU A 109 39.76 10.01 -26.22
CA LEU A 109 40.47 10.22 -27.49
C LEU A 109 39.92 11.43 -28.25
N PRO A 110 40.77 12.20 -28.96
CA PRO A 110 40.33 13.23 -29.87
C PRO A 110 39.53 12.62 -31.03
N ALA A 111 38.57 13.36 -31.58
CA ALA A 111 37.62 12.85 -32.58
C ALA A 111 38.31 12.22 -33.81
N ASN A 112 39.48 12.73 -34.21
CA ASN A 112 40.24 12.22 -35.36
C ASN A 112 40.90 10.85 -35.10
N GLU A 113 41.09 10.48 -33.84
CA GLU A 113 41.72 9.22 -33.44
C GLU A 113 40.71 8.13 -33.06
N ARG A 114 39.40 8.44 -33.06
CA ARG A 114 38.30 7.48 -32.82
C ARG A 114 38.06 6.57 -34.03
N THR A 115 39.12 5.98 -34.53
CA THR A 115 39.08 4.96 -35.58
C THR A 115 38.78 3.60 -34.98
N ALA A 116 38.14 2.70 -35.75
CA ALA A 116 37.79 1.37 -35.26
C ALA A 116 39.02 0.59 -34.74
N LYS A 117 40.16 0.72 -35.43
CA LYS A 117 41.42 0.08 -35.02
C LYS A 117 41.89 0.56 -33.64
N ARG A 118 41.83 1.88 -33.39
CA ARG A 118 42.26 2.46 -32.12
C ARG A 118 41.34 2.08 -30.97
N ILE A 119 40.03 2.02 -31.22
CA ILE A 119 39.04 1.55 -30.24
C ILE A 119 39.35 0.10 -29.86
N LEU A 120 39.57 -0.76 -30.86
CA LEU A 120 39.85 -2.18 -30.62
C LEU A 120 41.17 -2.39 -29.87
N GLU A 121 42.20 -1.61 -30.19
CA GLU A 121 43.48 -1.61 -29.48
C GLU A 121 43.30 -1.32 -27.98
N LEU A 122 42.48 -0.31 -27.63
CA LEU A 122 42.19 0.01 -26.23
C LEU A 122 41.44 -1.12 -25.52
N VAL A 123 40.42 -1.70 -26.16
CA VAL A 123 39.66 -2.82 -25.60
C VAL A 123 40.57 -4.02 -25.35
N VAL A 124 41.41 -4.37 -26.32
CA VAL A 124 42.36 -5.49 -26.21
C VAL A 124 43.38 -5.23 -25.11
N ALA A 125 43.94 -4.03 -25.04
CA ALA A 125 44.87 -3.67 -23.96
C ALA A 125 44.21 -3.79 -22.58
N GLN A 126 42.96 -3.33 -22.45
CA GLN A 126 42.21 -3.44 -21.20
C GLN A 126 41.89 -4.91 -20.85
N LEU A 127 41.55 -5.74 -21.84
CA LEU A 127 41.34 -7.18 -21.65
C LEU A 127 42.61 -7.90 -21.20
N ILE A 128 43.77 -7.56 -21.79
CA ILE A 128 45.06 -8.14 -21.40
C ILE A 128 45.39 -7.78 -19.95
N GLU A 129 45.24 -6.51 -19.56
CA GLU A 129 45.47 -6.07 -18.17
C GLU A 129 44.49 -6.74 -17.20
N PHE A 130 43.21 -6.85 -17.59
CA PHE A 130 42.20 -7.54 -16.79
C PHE A 130 42.55 -9.03 -16.59
N LYS A 131 42.95 -9.72 -17.66
CA LYS A 131 43.33 -11.14 -17.60
C LYS A 131 44.62 -11.37 -16.80
N ARG A 132 45.59 -10.47 -16.90
CA ARG A 132 46.86 -10.53 -16.15
C ARG A 132 46.66 -10.43 -14.63
N GLY A 133 45.60 -9.76 -14.19
CA GLY A 133 45.25 -9.63 -12.78
C GLY A 133 44.49 -10.84 -12.19
N GLN A 134 44.04 -11.78 -13.02
CA GLN A 134 43.41 -13.01 -12.55
C GLN A 134 44.48 -14.09 -12.37
N PRO A 135 44.65 -14.67 -11.15
CA PRO A 135 45.50 -15.84 -10.99
C PRO A 135 44.95 -16.98 -11.85
N ASP A 136 45.85 -17.75 -12.49
CA ASP A 136 45.54 -18.83 -13.43
C ASP A 136 44.55 -19.84 -12.82
N ALA A 137 43.26 -19.64 -13.07
CA ALA A 137 42.21 -20.63 -12.87
C ALA A 137 42.15 -21.57 -14.09
N GLU A 138 43.29 -21.99 -14.61
CA GLU A 138 43.38 -22.96 -15.71
C GLU A 138 43.75 -24.34 -15.14
N ALA A 139 42.74 -25.02 -14.61
CA ALA A 139 42.71 -26.48 -14.51
C ALA A 139 41.26 -27.00 -14.30
N ALA A 140 40.31 -26.52 -15.10
CA ALA A 140 39.07 -27.24 -15.34
C ALA A 140 38.69 -27.07 -16.81
N ASP A 141 38.86 -28.17 -17.52
CA ASP A 141 38.46 -28.43 -18.89
C ASP A 141 36.94 -28.57 -18.94
N ASP A 142 36.27 -27.55 -19.45
CA ASP A 142 34.95 -27.69 -20.08
C ASP A 142 34.55 -26.39 -20.81
N GLY A 143 34.37 -26.52 -22.12
CA GLY A 143 33.96 -25.46 -23.03
C GLY A 143 32.55 -24.93 -22.74
N HIS A 144 32.44 -24.02 -21.76
CA HIS A 144 31.20 -23.33 -21.41
C HIS A 144 31.31 -21.80 -21.52
N LEU A 145 31.91 -21.27 -22.61
CA LEU A 145 31.89 -19.81 -22.86
C LEU A 145 30.50 -19.29 -23.29
N PHE A 146 29.46 -20.13 -23.31
CA PHE A 146 28.08 -19.71 -23.59
C PHE A 146 27.03 -20.68 -22.99
N ALA A 147 26.88 -20.68 -21.66
CA ALA A 147 25.65 -21.04 -20.94
C ALA A 147 25.90 -20.61 -19.48
N THR A 148 25.00 -20.04 -18.68
CA THR A 148 23.54 -19.94 -18.64
C THR A 148 23.22 -18.66 -17.86
N VAL A 149 22.27 -17.84 -18.31
CA VAL A 149 21.50 -16.98 -17.39
C VAL A 149 20.11 -17.58 -17.30
N GLU A 150 20.08 -18.78 -16.72
CA GLU A 150 18.93 -19.26 -15.98
C GLU A 150 19.43 -19.29 -14.54
N ASP A 151 19.08 -18.25 -13.77
CA ASP A 151 19.08 -18.29 -12.32
C ASP A 151 17.90 -17.43 -11.85
N HIS A 152 16.81 -18.16 -11.59
CA HIS A 152 15.85 -18.00 -10.51
C HIS A 152 15.40 -16.59 -10.08
N GLU A 153 14.16 -16.26 -10.44
CA GLU A 153 13.18 -15.64 -9.52
C GLU A 153 11.85 -16.43 -9.62
N GLU A 154 11.80 -17.59 -8.98
CA GLU A 154 10.56 -18.22 -8.53
C GLU A 154 10.58 -18.14 -6.99
N GLU A 155 9.83 -17.20 -6.42
CA GLU A 155 9.51 -16.98 -4.99
C GLU A 155 8.84 -15.57 -4.99
N ASP A 156 7.56 -15.30 -4.72
CA ASP A 156 6.56 -15.89 -3.83
C ASP A 156 5.13 -15.50 -4.31
N GLU A 157 4.34 -16.44 -4.82
CA GLU A 157 2.88 -16.26 -4.97
C GLU A 157 2.06 -17.07 -3.94
N GLU A 158 2.69 -17.92 -3.13
CA GLU A 158 1.99 -18.79 -2.17
C GLU A 158 1.57 -18.08 -0.86
N HIS A 159 2.01 -16.84 -0.62
CA HIS A 159 1.72 -16.12 0.63
C HIS A 159 0.50 -15.19 0.58
N TYR A 160 -0.15 -15.01 -0.57
CA TYR A 160 -1.27 -14.06 -0.70
C TYR A 160 -2.65 -14.69 -0.42
N PHE A 161 -2.75 -16.01 -0.33
CA PHE A 161 -4.03 -16.71 -0.16
C PHE A 161 -4.31 -17.20 1.27
N SER A 162 -3.39 -17.06 2.23
CA SER A 162 -3.61 -17.57 3.60
C SER A 162 -4.63 -16.79 4.43
N ASP A 163 -4.92 -15.54 4.06
CA ASP A 163 -5.73 -14.64 4.89
C ASP A 163 -7.22 -14.63 4.49
N LEU A 164 -7.61 -15.42 3.48
CA LEU A 164 -8.97 -15.46 2.95
C LEU A 164 -9.82 -16.62 3.50
N ASP A 165 -9.22 -17.59 4.19
CA ASP A 165 -9.92 -18.77 4.72
C ASP A 165 -10.35 -18.60 6.20
N GLU A 166 -10.02 -17.50 6.87
CA GLU A 166 -10.32 -17.31 8.31
C GLU A 166 -11.76 -16.82 8.60
N TYR A 167 -12.62 -16.64 7.58
CA TYR A 167 -13.98 -16.10 7.77
C TYR A 167 -15.14 -17.07 7.55
N ASP A 168 -14.92 -18.39 7.52
CA ASP A 168 -15.99 -19.38 7.35
C ASP A 168 -16.35 -20.20 8.62
N ASP A 169 -15.75 -19.88 9.78
CA ASP A 169 -15.98 -20.58 11.07
C ASP A 169 -16.58 -19.68 12.18
N LEU A 170 -17.48 -18.75 11.83
CA LEU A 170 -18.34 -18.08 12.81
C LEU A 170 -19.81 -18.40 12.55
N ASP A 171 -20.22 -19.61 12.95
CA ASP A 171 -21.62 -20.00 13.03
C ASP A 171 -22.37 -19.21 14.11
N GLY A 172 -23.57 -18.74 13.73
CA GLY A 172 -24.55 -18.07 14.59
C GLY A 172 -25.86 -17.79 13.87
#